data_AF-A0A1X1RFJ6-F1
#
_entry.id   AF-A0A1X1RFJ6-F1
#
_cell.length_a   1.000
_cell.length_b   1.000
_cell.length_c   1.000
_cell.angle_alpha   90.00
_cell.angle_beta   90.00
_cell.angle_gamma   90.00
#
_symmetry.space_group_name_H-M   'P 1'
#
loop_
_entity.id
_entity.type
_entity.pdbx_description
1 polymer ?
#
loop_
_entity_poly.entity_id
_entity_poly.type
_entity_poly.pdbx_seq_one_letter_code
_entity_poly.pdbx_strand_id
1 'polypeptide(L)'
;MPLEGFPWTWTAEDVANPYDPTPFTDADEETVWCRVTITLPDGTTRTATGNYLNLEGYPVMRCGIEEAADELGLERLLADTDKYVTICEWVDRDLSWRPFARLRCPELTIHIELTEPNR
;
A
#
# COMPACT_ATOMS: atom_id res chain seq x y z
N MET A 1 5.11 15.90 -17.84
CA MET A 1 3.72 15.56 -18.19
C MET A 1 3.57 14.07 -17.95
N PRO A 2 2.51 13.60 -17.29
CA PRO A 2 2.26 12.16 -17.16
C PRO A 2 2.15 11.53 -18.56
N LEU A 3 2.71 10.33 -18.73
CA LEU A 3 2.69 9.61 -19.99
C LEU A 3 1.38 8.82 -20.13
N GLU A 4 0.82 8.78 -21.34
CA GLU A 4 -0.33 7.93 -21.64
C GLU A 4 0.00 6.46 -21.33
N GLY A 5 -0.88 5.79 -20.60
CA GLY A 5 -0.75 4.36 -20.26
C GLY A 5 0.01 4.04 -18.98
N PHE A 6 0.58 5.03 -18.29
CA PHE A 6 1.21 4.87 -16.98
C PHE A 6 0.41 5.61 -15.89
N PRO A 7 0.53 5.25 -14.60
CA PRO A 7 -0.15 5.95 -13.52
C PRO A 7 0.09 7.46 -13.62
N TRP A 8 -0.94 8.26 -13.34
CA TRP A 8 -1.08 9.71 -13.61
C TRP A 8 0.03 10.64 -13.07
N THR A 9 1.12 10.10 -12.52
CA THR A 9 2.26 10.81 -11.92
C THR A 9 3.63 10.44 -12.45
N TRP A 10 3.77 9.44 -13.32
CA TRP A 10 5.08 9.00 -13.82
C TRP A 10 5.72 10.07 -14.71
N THR A 11 6.95 10.48 -14.36
CA THR A 11 7.82 11.32 -15.19
C THR A 11 8.61 10.44 -16.17
N ALA A 12 9.27 11.06 -17.15
CA ALA A 12 10.12 10.32 -18.09
C ALA A 12 11.31 9.63 -17.39
N GLU A 13 11.79 10.17 -16.27
CA GLU A 13 12.86 9.57 -15.47
C GLU A 13 12.38 8.31 -14.73
N ASP A 14 11.16 8.34 -14.19
CA ASP A 14 10.53 7.19 -13.51
C ASP A 14 10.31 6.03 -14.48
N VAL A 15 9.97 6.33 -15.74
CA VAL A 15 9.82 5.31 -16.79
C VAL A 15 11.17 4.74 -17.19
N ALA A 16 12.22 5.57 -17.20
CA ALA A 16 13.56 5.13 -17.52
C ALA A 16 14.19 4.30 -16.39
N ASN A 17 13.78 4.53 -15.13
CA ASN A 17 14.30 3.86 -13.94
C ASN A 17 13.14 3.44 -13.03
N PRO A 18 12.35 2.44 -13.44
CA PRO A 18 11.25 1.96 -12.61
C PRO A 18 11.78 1.43 -11.28
N TYR A 19 11.09 1.76 -10.19
CA TYR A 19 11.34 1.15 -8.89
C TYR A 19 11.04 -0.36 -8.97
N ASP A 20 11.92 -1.17 -8.37
CA ASP A 20 11.82 -2.63 -8.37
C ASP A 20 11.24 -3.15 -7.04
N PRO A 21 10.01 -3.74 -7.05
CA PRO A 21 9.39 -4.31 -5.86
C PRO A 21 9.87 -5.74 -5.54
N THR A 22 10.63 -6.42 -6.42
CA THR A 22 11.07 -7.81 -6.24
C THR A 22 11.80 -8.08 -4.90
N PRO A 23 12.60 -7.17 -4.31
CA PRO A 23 13.21 -7.42 -3.00
C PRO A 23 12.22 -7.61 -1.85
N PHE A 24 10.96 -7.21 -2.03
CA PHE A 24 9.91 -7.24 -1.00
C PHE A 24 8.90 -8.36 -1.23
N THR A 25 9.08 -9.17 -2.28
CA THR A 25 8.15 -10.25 -2.60
C THR A 25 8.45 -11.51 -1.81
N ASP A 26 7.47 -12.39 -1.69
CA ASP A 26 7.69 -13.76 -1.24
C ASP A 26 8.48 -14.58 -2.27
N ALA A 27 8.75 -15.86 -1.96
CA ALA A 27 9.60 -16.71 -2.78
C ALA A 27 9.00 -17.04 -4.15
N ASP A 28 7.66 -17.05 -4.25
CA ASP A 28 6.93 -17.30 -5.49
C ASP A 28 6.63 -16.01 -6.27
N GLU A 29 7.08 -14.84 -5.77
CA GLU A 29 6.86 -13.51 -6.35
C GLU A 29 5.38 -13.15 -6.56
N GLU A 30 4.47 -13.74 -5.78
CA GLU A 30 3.01 -13.53 -5.91
C GLU A 30 2.53 -12.36 -5.03
N THR A 31 3.14 -12.22 -3.86
CA THR A 31 2.73 -11.28 -2.81
C THR A 31 3.88 -10.42 -2.35
N VAL A 32 3.58 -9.18 -1.97
CA VAL A 32 4.56 -8.19 -1.50
C VAL A 32 4.33 -7.94 -0.01
N TRP A 33 5.42 -8.05 0.74
CA TRP A 33 5.42 -7.79 2.17
C TRP A 33 5.45 -6.30 2.46
N CYS A 34 4.62 -5.88 3.41
CA CYS A 34 4.61 -4.51 3.89
C CYS A 34 4.31 -4.45 5.38
N ARG A 35 4.72 -3.33 5.96
CA ARG A 35 4.35 -2.91 7.30
C ARG A 35 3.36 -1.75 7.18
N VAL A 36 2.21 -1.93 7.80
CA VAL A 36 1.14 -0.94 7.88
C VAL A 36 1.16 -0.36 9.28
N THR A 37 1.45 0.93 9.39
CA THR A 37 1.36 1.70 10.63
C THR A 37 0.21 2.68 10.54
N ILE A 38 -0.69 2.63 11.50
CA ILE A 38 -1.76 3.62 11.66
C ILE A 38 -1.46 4.50 12.86
N THR A 39 -1.79 5.78 12.74
CA THR A 39 -1.72 6.76 13.82
C THR A 39 -3.09 7.39 14.00
N LEU A 40 -3.66 7.24 15.19
CA LEU A 40 -4.94 7.82 15.57
C LEU A 40 -4.77 9.31 15.98
N PRO A 41 -5.87 10.09 16.06
CA PRO A 41 -5.80 11.52 16.37
C PRO A 41 -5.26 11.82 17.78
N ASP A 42 -5.36 10.86 18.69
CA ASP A 42 -4.78 10.91 20.04
C ASP A 42 -3.28 10.60 20.08
N GLY A 43 -2.67 10.28 18.93
CA GLY A 43 -1.27 9.89 18.80
C GLY A 43 -1.01 8.40 19.01
N THR A 44 -2.02 7.60 19.35
CA THR A 44 -1.88 6.15 19.50
C THR A 44 -1.53 5.51 18.15
N THR A 45 -0.49 4.68 18.13
CA THR A 45 -0.07 3.96 16.94
C THR A 45 -0.37 2.46 17.03
N ARG A 46 -0.83 1.86 15.92
CA ARG A 46 -0.90 0.40 15.76
C ARG A 46 -0.13 0.00 14.51
N THR A 47 0.47 -1.18 14.52
CA THR A 47 1.28 -1.67 13.40
C THR A 47 0.99 -3.14 13.16
N ALA A 48 0.87 -3.50 11.89
CA ALA A 48 0.77 -4.87 11.40
C ALA A 48 1.78 -5.06 10.26
N THR A 49 2.32 -6.27 10.12
CA THR A 49 3.29 -6.61 9.07
C THR A 49 2.89 -7.93 8.45
N GLY A 50 2.73 -7.94 7.13
CA GLY A 50 2.27 -9.11 6.40
C GLY A 50 2.33 -8.90 4.89
N ASN A 51 1.90 -9.93 4.16
CA ASN A 51 1.87 -9.97 2.70
C ASN A 51 0.53 -9.42 2.14
N TYR A 52 0.14 -8.22 2.57
CA TYR A 52 -1.16 -7.62 2.25
C TYR A 52 -1.31 -7.09 0.81
N LEU A 53 -0.31 -7.28 -0.04
CA LEU A 53 -0.24 -6.72 -1.38
C LEU A 53 0.03 -7.84 -2.38
N ASN A 54 -0.57 -7.77 -3.57
CA ASN A 54 -0.24 -8.67 -4.68
C ASN A 54 0.76 -7.99 -5.62
N LEU A 55 1.55 -8.78 -6.34
CA LEU A 55 2.42 -8.27 -7.41
C LEU A 55 1.70 -8.40 -8.77
N GLU A 56 1.30 -7.27 -9.35
CA GLU A 56 0.69 -7.20 -10.70
C GLU A 56 1.54 -6.28 -11.62
N GLY A 57 2.86 -6.43 -11.56
CA GLY A 57 3.85 -5.51 -12.15
C GLY A 57 4.25 -4.37 -11.21
N TYR A 58 3.35 -3.98 -10.31
CA TYR A 58 3.62 -3.17 -9.12
C TYR A 58 2.77 -3.68 -7.95
N PRO A 59 3.09 -3.34 -6.69
CA PRO A 59 2.33 -3.77 -5.54
C PRO A 59 0.90 -3.18 -5.55
N VAL A 60 -0.10 -4.05 -5.40
CA VAL A 60 -1.53 -3.65 -5.38
C VAL A 60 -2.25 -4.14 -4.13
N MET A 61 -2.98 -3.23 -3.50
CA MET A 61 -3.80 -3.44 -2.31
C MET A 61 -5.17 -3.95 -2.74
N ARG A 62 -5.24 -5.24 -3.07
CA ARG A 62 -6.48 -5.97 -3.38
C ARG A 62 -7.26 -6.25 -2.08
N CYS A 63 -7.61 -7.52 -1.83
CA CYS A 63 -8.29 -7.91 -0.60
C CYS A 63 -7.42 -7.82 0.66
N GLY A 64 -6.09 -7.68 0.54
CA GLY A 64 -5.19 -7.64 1.71
C GLY A 64 -5.41 -6.44 2.64
N ILE A 65 -6.12 -5.41 2.20
CA ILE A 65 -6.60 -4.34 3.10
C ILE A 65 -7.60 -4.86 4.15
N GLU A 66 -8.40 -5.89 3.84
CA GLU A 66 -9.33 -6.50 4.79
C GLU A 66 -8.57 -7.21 5.91
N GLU A 67 -7.56 -7.99 5.54
CA GLU A 67 -6.65 -8.68 6.47
C GLU A 67 -5.87 -7.68 7.33
N ALA A 68 -5.27 -6.66 6.72
CA ALA A 68 -4.55 -5.62 7.44
C ALA A 68 -5.48 -4.84 8.40
N ALA A 69 -6.73 -4.56 7.98
CA ALA A 69 -7.69 -3.84 8.81
C ALA A 69 -8.19 -4.69 9.98
N ASP A 70 -8.38 -6.00 9.81
CA ASP A 70 -8.72 -6.92 10.91
C ASP A 70 -7.61 -6.92 11.97
N GLU A 71 -6.35 -7.11 11.56
CA GLU A 71 -5.20 -7.10 12.47
C GLU A 71 -5.01 -5.75 13.20
N LEU A 72 -5.33 -4.65 12.53
CA LEU A 72 -5.22 -3.30 13.09
C LEU A 72 -6.46 -2.87 13.89
N GLY A 73 -7.52 -3.68 13.94
CA GLY A 73 -8.78 -3.37 14.61
C GLY A 73 -9.48 -2.15 13.98
N LEU A 74 -9.53 -2.14 12.65
CA LEU A 74 -10.08 -1.10 11.76
C LEU A 74 -11.28 -1.58 10.94
N GLU A 75 -11.94 -2.67 11.34
CA GLU A 75 -13.05 -3.32 10.65
C GLU A 75 -14.21 -2.35 10.38
N ARG A 76 -14.40 -1.36 11.26
CA ARG A 76 -15.40 -0.28 11.09
C ARG A 76 -15.12 0.63 9.89
N LEU A 77 -13.87 0.75 9.45
CA LEU A 77 -13.52 1.52 8.25
C LEU A 77 -13.82 0.77 6.96
N LEU A 78 -13.86 -0.56 7.02
CA LEU A 78 -14.26 -1.41 5.89
C LEU A 78 -15.78 -1.37 5.61
N ALA A 79 -16.58 -0.82 6.53
CA ALA A 79 -18.03 -0.72 6.38
C ALA A 79 -18.47 0.26 5.28
N ASP A 80 -17.55 1.10 4.77
CA ASP A 80 -17.79 2.09 3.74
C ASP A 80 -17.00 1.70 2.47
N THR A 81 -17.69 1.04 1.54
CA THR A 81 -17.07 0.49 0.33
C THR A 81 -16.43 1.57 -0.55
N ASP A 82 -17.01 2.77 -0.63
CA ASP A 82 -16.46 3.85 -1.44
C ASP A 82 -15.13 4.36 -0.86
N LYS A 83 -15.04 4.47 0.48
CA LYS A 83 -13.79 4.81 1.16
C LYS A 83 -12.73 3.73 0.98
N TYR A 84 -13.14 2.47 1.11
CA TYR A 84 -12.27 1.31 0.87
C TYR A 84 -11.64 1.37 -0.53
N VAL A 85 -12.45 1.54 -1.59
CA VAL A 85 -11.95 1.59 -2.97
C VAL A 85 -11.01 2.77 -3.15
N THR A 86 -11.37 3.93 -2.59
CA THR A 86 -10.53 5.12 -2.63
C THR A 86 -9.16 4.85 -2.00
N ILE A 87 -9.10 4.23 -0.81
CA ILE A 87 -7.84 3.91 -0.14
C ILE A 87 -6.97 2.99 -1.02
N CYS A 88 -7.54 1.94 -1.60
CA CYS A 88 -6.83 1.04 -2.51
C CYS A 88 -6.23 1.80 -3.70
N GLU A 89 -7.02 2.63 -4.39
CA GLU A 89 -6.53 3.43 -5.54
C GLU A 89 -5.37 4.37 -5.16
N TRP A 90 -5.42 4.97 -3.97
CA TRP A 90 -4.35 5.83 -3.47
C TRP A 90 -3.09 5.05 -3.12
N VAL A 91 -3.23 3.88 -2.48
CA VAL A 91 -2.11 3.01 -2.12
C VAL A 91 -1.46 2.43 -3.36
N ASP A 92 -2.23 1.87 -4.29
CA ASP A 92 -1.75 1.33 -5.57
C ASP A 92 -0.98 2.38 -6.35
N ARG A 93 -1.51 3.61 -6.38
CA ARG A 93 -0.84 4.74 -7.01
C ARG A 93 0.50 5.02 -6.36
N ASP A 94 0.57 5.13 -5.05
CA ASP A 94 1.82 5.42 -4.35
C ASP A 94 2.85 4.30 -4.52
N LEU A 95 2.43 3.05 -4.37
CA LEU A 95 3.30 1.88 -4.47
C LEU A 95 3.78 1.61 -5.91
N SER A 96 3.10 2.15 -6.92
CA SER A 96 3.56 2.06 -8.31
C SER A 96 4.91 2.75 -8.56
N TRP A 97 5.35 3.67 -7.70
CA TRP A 97 6.58 4.45 -7.95
C TRP A 97 7.52 4.58 -6.75
N ARG A 98 7.14 4.08 -5.58
CA ARG A 98 7.99 4.14 -4.38
C ARG A 98 7.66 3.01 -3.40
N PRO A 99 8.60 2.63 -2.52
CA PRO A 99 8.41 1.55 -1.56
C PRO A 99 7.52 1.94 -0.36
N PHE A 100 6.70 3.00 -0.46
CA PHE A 100 5.80 3.39 0.61
C PHE A 100 4.58 4.17 0.12
N ALA A 101 3.46 4.03 0.82
CA ALA A 101 2.24 4.82 0.63
C ALA A 101 1.88 5.58 1.90
N ARG A 102 1.37 6.81 1.76
CA ARG A 102 0.93 7.63 2.89
C ARG A 102 -0.45 8.20 2.64
N LEU A 103 -1.40 7.82 3.49
CA LEU A 103 -2.75 8.36 3.50
C LEU A 103 -2.98 9.16 4.79
N ARG A 104 -3.60 10.32 4.67
CA ARG A 104 -3.99 11.13 5.83
C ARG A 104 -5.44 11.57 5.68
N CYS A 105 -6.24 11.25 6.67
CA CYS A 105 -7.59 11.77 6.85
C CYS A 105 -7.75 12.38 8.26
N PRO A 106 -8.85 13.10 8.54
CA PRO A 106 -9.13 13.61 9.88
C PRO A 106 -9.17 12.52 10.98
N GLU A 107 -9.59 11.31 10.61
CA GLU A 107 -9.81 10.20 11.52
C GLU A 107 -8.52 9.42 11.85
N LEU A 108 -7.54 9.39 10.93
CA LEU A 108 -6.26 8.71 11.13
C LEU A 108 -5.22 9.05 10.05
N THR A 109 -3.99 8.63 10.29
CA THR A 109 -2.93 8.57 9.27
C THR A 109 -2.52 7.11 9.05
N ILE A 110 -2.41 6.68 7.80
CA ILE A 110 -1.87 5.37 7.41
C ILE A 110 -0.52 5.59 6.75
N HIS A 111 0.48 4.84 7.19
CA HIS A 111 1.76 4.70 6.52
C HIS A 111 1.96 3.23 6.19
N ILE A 112 2.17 2.94 4.91
CA ILE A 112 2.49 1.60 4.41
C ILE A 112 3.90 1.67 3.87
N GLU A 113 4.77 0.79 4.29
CA GLU A 113 6.14 0.68 3.79
C GLU A 113 6.43 -0.76 3.41
N LEU A 114 7.05 -0.97 2.25
CA LEU A 114 7.44 -2.30 1.83
C LEU A 114 8.60 -2.79 2.70
N THR A 115 8.55 -4.05 3.08
CA THR A 115 9.53 -4.66 3.99
C THR A 115 10.01 -5.99 3.42
N GLU A 116 11.22 -6.40 3.76
CA GLU A 116 11.70 -7.72 3.39
C GLU A 116 10.75 -8.81 3.93
N PRO A 117 10.53 -9.89 3.17
CA PRO A 117 9.68 -10.99 3.61
C PRO A 117 10.26 -11.65 4.87
N ASN A 118 9.41 -11.94 5.85
CA ASN A 118 9.82 -12.63 7.07
C ASN A 118 10.00 -14.12 6.72
N ARG A 119 11.24 -14.56 6.53
CA ARG A 119 11.62 -15.93 6.14
C ARG A 119 11.48 -16.94 7.27
#